data_AF-A0A0B7N384-F1
#
_entry.id   AF-A0A0B7N384-F1
#
_cell.length_a   1.000
_cell.length_b   1.000
_cell.length_c   1.000
_cell.angle_alpha   90.00
_cell.angle_beta   90.00
_cell.angle_gamma   90.00
#
_symmetry.space_group_name_H-M   'P 1'
#
loop_
_entity.id
_entity.type
_entity.pdbx_description
1 polymer ?
#
loop_
_entity_poly.entity_id
_entity_poly.type
_entity_poly.pdbx_seq_one_letter_code
_entity_poly.pdbx_strand_id
1 'polypeptide(L)'
;KSHYSPWLSQAINTLRVKHGHPLIDDYYCSNLGNSFDYLPIKESFGIVALPDYLMKTYNISQKKQSSTPQDLMSLKLALQMSILPIAMLPTVGYFDGSFLYTFLAERQNTNIAVTAVHTDEEMVLFAKFKSDAQMKEMIKYSAERTSPDFEIFASIWSAYCVEGSKIYYKLPRHLESYFNILTDREKYHNSVSLNAQIREVVMDNIQNDNRLTCKSIPVLPVAQEPSSEAVMRNISNSSTSAPIANHKSTTYRPLLQMNHGPFMICPPPSIVKQTRAPRMCALCNIPGCGGGRH
;
A
#
# COMPACT_ATOMS: atom_id res chain seq x y z
N LYS A 1 -16.12 -14.22 4.17
CA LYS A 1 -15.27 -14.70 5.30
C LYS A 1 -14.60 -13.47 5.90
N SER A 2 -15.12 -12.95 7.01
CA SER A 2 -14.50 -11.84 7.72
C SER A 2 -13.16 -12.30 8.30
N HIS A 3 -12.13 -11.47 8.22
CA HIS A 3 -10.87 -11.72 8.91
C HIS A 3 -11.12 -11.64 10.41
N TYR A 4 -11.39 -12.78 11.05
CA TYR A 4 -11.48 -12.87 12.50
C TYR A 4 -10.07 -12.65 13.05
N SER A 5 -9.89 -11.64 13.91
CA SER A 5 -8.62 -11.42 14.59
C SER A 5 -8.49 -12.43 15.72
N PRO A 6 -7.59 -13.42 15.65
CA PRO A 6 -7.44 -14.42 16.72
C PRO A 6 -7.14 -13.76 18.07
N TRP A 7 -6.47 -12.61 18.06
CA TRP A 7 -6.19 -11.78 19.23
C TRP A 7 -7.47 -11.22 19.89
N LEU A 8 -8.48 -10.87 19.09
CA LEU A 8 -9.75 -10.37 19.62
C LEU A 8 -10.56 -11.47 20.31
N SER A 9 -10.63 -12.67 19.71
CA SER A 9 -11.28 -13.84 20.35
C SER A 9 -10.64 -14.14 21.70
N GLN A 10 -9.31 -14.09 21.76
CA GLN A 10 -8.57 -14.39 22.96
C GLN A 10 -8.80 -13.34 24.08
N ALA A 11 -8.84 -12.05 23.71
CA ALA A 11 -9.19 -10.98 24.65
C ALA A 11 -10.62 -11.12 25.19
N ILE A 12 -11.59 -11.45 24.31
CA ILE A 12 -12.99 -11.71 24.71
C ILE A 12 -13.05 -12.89 25.68
N ASN A 13 -12.39 -14.00 25.37
CA ASN A 13 -12.36 -15.18 26.24
C ASN A 13 -11.73 -14.88 27.61
N THR A 14 -10.67 -14.08 27.65
CA THR A 14 -10.03 -13.64 28.91
C THR A 14 -10.98 -12.79 29.76
N LEU A 15 -11.68 -11.83 29.15
CA LEU A 15 -12.68 -11.03 29.85
C LEU A 15 -13.85 -11.88 30.36
N ARG A 16 -14.30 -12.88 29.60
CA ARG A 16 -15.37 -13.80 30.01
C ARG A 16 -14.99 -14.58 31.26
N VAL A 17 -13.81 -15.20 31.27
CA VAL A 17 -13.30 -15.94 32.44
C VAL A 17 -13.23 -15.04 33.67
N LYS A 18 -12.72 -13.81 33.52
CA LYS A 18 -12.63 -12.84 34.62
C LYS A 18 -13.99 -12.47 35.23
N HIS A 19 -15.07 -12.56 34.46
CA HIS A 19 -16.44 -12.27 34.91
C HIS A 19 -17.25 -13.55 35.22
N GLY A 20 -16.60 -14.72 35.29
CA GLY A 20 -17.26 -15.98 35.62
C GLY A 20 -18.10 -16.57 34.48
N HIS A 21 -17.94 -16.08 33.24
CA HIS A 21 -18.59 -16.67 32.07
C HIS A 21 -17.75 -17.85 31.53
N PRO A 22 -18.40 -18.91 31.02
CA PRO A 22 -17.69 -20.01 30.38
C PRO A 22 -16.98 -19.54 29.10
N LEU A 23 -15.82 -20.16 28.83
CA LEU A 23 -15.08 -19.97 27.58
C LEU A 23 -15.96 -20.29 26.38
N ILE A 24 -15.84 -19.51 25.31
CA ILE A 24 -16.40 -19.90 24.02
C ILE A 24 -15.36 -20.83 23.40
N ASP A 25 -15.75 -22.09 23.21
CA ASP A 25 -14.93 -23.14 22.64
C ASP A 25 -14.82 -22.91 21.12
N ASP A 26 -14.10 -21.86 20.74
CA ASP A 26 -13.76 -21.58 19.36
C ASP A 26 -12.61 -22.51 18.94
N TYR A 27 -12.70 -22.99 17.70
CA TYR A 27 -11.87 -24.01 17.02
C TYR A 27 -10.34 -23.89 17.14
N TYR A 28 -9.82 -22.84 17.78
CA TYR A 28 -8.39 -22.52 17.93
C TYR A 28 -7.89 -22.49 19.40
N CYS A 29 -8.73 -22.70 20.41
CA CYS A 29 -8.41 -22.30 21.78
C CYS A 29 -8.22 -23.43 22.81
N SER A 30 -7.98 -24.67 22.41
CA SER A 30 -7.88 -25.77 23.39
C SER A 30 -6.46 -26.12 23.87
N ASN A 31 -5.38 -25.66 23.24
CA ASN A 31 -4.00 -26.02 23.68
C ASN A 31 -2.89 -25.01 23.34
N LEU A 32 -3.18 -23.91 22.66
CA LEU A 32 -2.18 -22.86 22.40
C LEU A 32 -2.25 -21.89 23.57
N GLY A 33 -1.23 -21.94 24.43
CA GLY A 33 -1.14 -21.20 25.69
C GLY A 33 -1.66 -19.78 25.59
N ASN A 34 -2.37 -19.35 26.63
CA ASN A 34 -2.95 -18.03 26.67
C ASN A 34 -1.85 -17.01 26.44
N SER A 35 -1.95 -16.18 25.40
CA SER A 35 -0.93 -15.17 25.12
C SER A 35 -0.76 -14.16 26.27
N PHE A 36 -1.73 -14.09 27.18
CA PHE A 36 -1.67 -13.33 28.43
C PHE A 36 -0.80 -13.99 29.52
N ASP A 37 -0.54 -15.29 29.41
CA ASP A 37 0.34 -16.04 30.32
C ASP A 37 1.81 -16.00 29.86
N TYR A 38 2.09 -15.51 28.65
CA TYR A 38 3.44 -15.11 28.30
C TYR A 38 3.78 -13.88 29.13
N LEU A 39 4.60 -14.09 30.17
CA LEU A 39 5.38 -13.01 30.75
C LEU A 39 5.99 -12.20 29.60
N PRO A 40 5.98 -10.86 29.64
CA PRO A 40 6.57 -10.04 28.59
C PRO A 40 8.01 -10.52 28.39
N ILE A 41 8.19 -11.31 27.35
CA ILE A 41 9.47 -11.91 27.02
C ILE A 41 10.33 -10.70 26.66
N LYS A 42 11.59 -10.67 27.10
CA LYS A 42 12.55 -9.63 26.66
C LYS A 42 12.69 -9.59 25.13
N GLU A 43 12.16 -10.59 24.44
CA GLU A 43 12.00 -10.68 22.99
C GLU A 43 10.95 -9.67 22.47
N SER A 44 11.43 -8.52 22.00
CA SER A 44 10.65 -7.66 21.11
C SER A 44 10.76 -8.21 19.69
N PHE A 45 9.82 -9.07 19.28
CA PHE A 45 9.77 -9.56 17.91
C PHE A 45 9.66 -8.38 16.93
N GLY A 46 10.67 -8.24 16.06
CA GLY A 46 10.64 -7.33 14.92
C GLY A 46 11.07 -5.88 15.17
N ILE A 47 11.33 -5.47 16.42
CA ILE A 47 11.88 -4.13 16.72
C ILE A 47 13.20 -4.32 17.46
N VAL A 48 14.29 -4.25 16.71
CA VAL A 48 15.67 -4.40 17.20
C VAL A 48 16.41 -3.09 17.06
N ALA A 49 17.45 -2.91 17.89
CA ALA A 49 18.38 -1.81 17.75
C ALA A 49 18.96 -1.80 16.33
N LEU A 50 18.98 -0.63 15.69
CA LEU A 50 19.56 -0.51 14.36
C LEU A 50 21.08 -0.69 14.47
N PRO A 51 21.70 -1.56 13.67
CA PRO A 51 23.15 -1.74 13.71
C PRO A 51 23.92 -0.44 13.46
N ASP A 52 25.01 -0.22 14.21
CA ASP A 52 25.83 1.00 14.13
C ASP A 52 26.35 1.29 12.72
N TYR A 53 26.69 0.25 11.96
CA TYR A 53 27.16 0.41 10.59
C TYR A 53 26.07 0.99 9.67
N LEU A 54 24.79 0.58 9.82
CA LEU A 54 23.69 1.15 9.05
C LEU A 54 23.42 2.60 9.49
N MET A 55 23.48 2.86 10.80
CA MET A 55 23.32 4.22 11.30
C MET A 55 24.36 5.17 10.70
N LYS A 56 25.62 4.74 10.69
CA LYS A 56 26.73 5.50 10.10
C LYS A 56 26.57 5.66 8.58
N THR A 57 26.22 4.59 7.86
CA THR A 57 26.08 4.63 6.39
C THR A 57 24.98 5.61 5.95
N TYR A 58 23.86 5.68 6.68
CA TYR A 58 22.71 6.51 6.30
C TYR A 58 22.58 7.80 7.08
N ASN A 59 23.62 8.24 7.80
CA ASN A 59 23.60 9.44 8.63
C ASN A 59 22.43 9.47 9.63
N ILE A 60 22.06 8.31 10.18
CA ILE A 60 21.02 8.20 11.21
C ILE A 60 21.68 8.49 12.55
N SER A 61 21.17 9.50 13.25
CA SER A 61 21.70 9.88 14.56
C SER A 61 21.28 8.86 15.61
N GLN A 62 22.26 8.33 16.32
CA GLN A 62 22.03 7.51 17.50
C GLN A 62 21.42 8.35 18.62
N LYS A 63 20.52 7.76 19.43
CA LYS A 63 19.98 8.44 20.61
C LYS A 63 21.14 8.73 21.57
N LYS A 64 21.36 10.01 21.91
CA LYS A 64 22.33 10.37 22.95
C LYS A 64 21.81 9.79 24.26
N GLN A 65 22.55 8.84 24.83
CA GLN A 65 22.27 8.39 26.19
C GLN A 65 22.45 9.59 27.11
N SER A 66 21.36 10.23 27.54
CA SER A 66 21.47 11.27 28.55
C SER A 66 21.90 10.56 29.84
N SER A 67 23.03 10.96 30.40
CA SER A 67 23.53 10.46 31.68
C SER A 67 22.63 10.86 32.86
N THR A 68 21.70 11.78 32.66
CA THR A 68 20.59 12.04 33.57
C THR A 68 19.59 10.88 33.49
N PRO A 69 19.15 10.31 34.64
CA PRO A 69 18.13 9.28 34.65
C PRO A 69 16.88 9.78 33.92
N GLN A 70 16.73 9.34 32.66
CA GLN A 70 15.52 9.44 31.84
C GLN A 70 14.41 8.53 32.41
N ASP A 71 14.39 8.37 33.73
CA ASP A 71 13.57 7.45 34.47
C ASP A 71 12.11 7.87 34.41
N LEU A 72 11.76 9.16 34.33
CA LEU A 72 10.34 9.51 34.38
C LEU A 72 9.56 9.13 33.12
N MET A 73 10.14 9.33 31.92
CA MET A 73 9.50 8.90 30.67
C MET A 73 9.61 7.39 30.50
N SER A 74 10.77 6.79 30.78
CA SER A 74 10.94 5.32 30.70
C SER A 74 10.07 4.59 31.72
N LEU A 75 9.90 5.13 32.93
CA LEU A 75 9.01 4.60 33.96
C LEU A 75 7.55 4.85 33.61
N LYS A 76 7.16 6.00 33.03
CA LYS A 76 5.80 6.21 32.55
C LYS A 76 5.47 5.29 31.38
N LEU A 77 6.40 5.12 30.44
CA LEU A 77 6.32 4.18 29.31
C LEU A 77 6.26 2.73 29.81
N ALA A 78 7.10 2.37 30.78
CA ALA A 78 7.14 1.05 31.40
C ALA A 78 5.90 0.78 32.27
N LEU A 79 5.38 1.76 33.02
CA LEU A 79 4.12 1.65 33.75
C LEU A 79 2.95 1.49 32.77
N GLN A 80 2.91 2.33 31.73
CA GLN A 80 1.84 2.30 30.74
C GLN A 80 1.89 1.00 29.92
N MET A 81 3.08 0.46 29.65
CA MET A 81 3.24 -0.84 28.96
C MET A 81 3.09 -2.06 29.88
N SER A 82 3.37 -1.96 31.17
CA SER A 82 3.23 -3.05 32.14
C SER A 82 1.82 -3.16 32.73
N ILE A 83 1.06 -2.05 32.80
CA ILE A 83 -0.27 -2.01 33.41
C ILE A 83 -1.40 -2.16 32.37
N LEU A 84 -1.20 -1.79 31.10
CA LEU A 84 -2.22 -1.88 30.04
C LEU A 84 -2.14 -3.04 29.01
N PRO A 85 -1.27 -4.07 29.09
CA PRO A 85 -1.22 -5.08 28.03
C PRO A 85 -2.44 -6.02 28.01
N ILE A 86 -3.31 -5.97 29.03
CA ILE A 86 -4.36 -6.99 29.22
C ILE A 86 -5.62 -6.75 28.37
N ALA A 87 -5.88 -5.54 27.85
CA ALA A 87 -7.15 -5.29 27.16
C ALA A 87 -7.12 -4.27 26.01
N MET A 88 -6.04 -3.52 25.83
CA MET A 88 -5.94 -2.63 24.69
C MET A 88 -5.08 -3.29 23.61
N LEU A 89 -5.73 -4.14 22.79
CA LEU A 89 -5.52 -4.03 21.34
C LEU A 89 -5.42 -2.54 21.07
N PRO A 90 -4.39 -2.01 20.38
CA PRO A 90 -4.24 -0.59 20.15
C PRO A 90 -5.54 -0.08 19.54
N THR A 91 -6.43 0.43 20.39
CA THR A 91 -7.66 1.07 19.97
C THR A 91 -7.12 2.33 19.37
N VAL A 92 -7.12 2.32 18.04
CA VAL A 92 -6.51 3.28 17.11
C VAL A 92 -6.83 4.74 17.45
N GLY A 93 -7.75 5.01 18.38
CA GLY A 93 -8.19 6.34 18.78
C GLY A 93 -7.55 6.99 20.01
N TYR A 94 -6.72 6.34 20.84
CA TYR A 94 -6.32 6.95 22.14
C TYR A 94 -4.83 7.16 22.42
N PHE A 95 -3.94 6.58 21.62
CA PHE A 95 -2.52 6.92 21.73
C PHE A 95 -2.22 8.04 20.75
N ASP A 96 -1.80 9.18 21.28
CA ASP A 96 -1.12 10.20 20.49
C ASP A 96 0.02 9.49 19.73
N GLY A 97 0.00 9.56 18.40
CA GLY A 97 0.95 8.85 17.53
C GLY A 97 2.40 9.19 17.89
N SER A 98 2.64 10.33 18.55
CA SER A 98 3.93 10.71 19.12
C SER A 98 4.52 9.63 20.04
N PHE A 99 3.69 8.94 20.83
CA PHE A 99 4.14 7.90 21.76
C PHE A 99 4.73 6.69 21.03
N LEU A 100 4.05 6.23 19.97
CA LEU A 100 4.48 5.07 19.21
C LEU A 100 5.85 5.31 18.56
N TYR A 101 6.04 6.47 17.95
CA TYR A 101 7.33 6.80 17.32
C TYR A 101 8.44 7.02 18.35
N THR A 102 8.13 7.57 19.52
CA THR A 102 9.10 7.69 20.63
C THR A 102 9.55 6.30 21.09
N PHE A 103 8.61 5.38 21.31
CA PHE A 103 8.90 4.00 21.67
C PHE A 103 9.76 3.31 20.60
N LEU A 104 9.40 3.45 19.32
CA LEU A 104 10.16 2.85 18.22
C LEU A 104 11.59 3.37 18.15
N ALA A 105 11.78 4.69 18.24
CA ALA A 105 13.10 5.32 18.23
C ALA A 105 13.98 4.79 19.38
N GLU A 106 13.40 4.64 20.56
CA GLU A 106 14.11 4.10 21.73
C GLU A 106 14.54 2.65 21.52
N ARG A 107 13.64 1.79 21.02
CA ARG A 107 13.96 0.38 20.74
C ARG A 107 14.98 0.22 19.61
N GLN A 108 14.95 1.14 18.65
CA GLN A 108 15.90 1.18 17.52
C GLN A 108 17.24 1.83 17.90
N ASN A 109 17.35 2.43 19.09
CA ASN A 109 18.50 3.21 19.55
C ASN A 109 18.82 4.43 18.65
N THR A 110 17.78 5.04 18.07
CA THR A 110 17.89 6.19 17.16
C THR A 110 17.24 7.44 17.77
N ASN A 111 17.64 8.63 17.32
CA ASN A 111 17.06 9.88 17.81
C ASN A 111 15.60 10.08 17.34
N ILE A 112 15.30 9.61 16.12
CA ILE A 112 13.98 9.63 15.49
C ILE A 112 13.67 8.19 15.06
N ALA A 113 12.40 7.80 15.02
CA ALA A 113 12.03 6.46 14.58
C ALA A 113 12.44 6.20 13.13
N VAL A 114 12.74 4.95 12.82
CA VAL A 114 12.94 4.42 11.47
C VAL A 114 11.68 3.72 11.04
N THR A 115 10.99 4.25 10.02
CA THR A 115 9.65 3.77 9.60
C THR A 115 9.54 3.71 8.07
N ALA A 116 8.49 3.09 7.53
CA ALA A 116 8.16 3.22 6.10
C ALA A 116 7.64 4.64 5.79
N VAL A 117 7.65 5.06 4.52
CA VAL A 117 7.05 6.35 4.11
C VAL A 117 5.55 6.28 4.34
N HIS A 118 5.01 7.13 5.21
CA HIS A 118 3.59 7.04 5.59
C HIS A 118 2.95 8.36 6.01
N THR A 119 3.71 9.40 6.36
CA THR A 119 3.12 10.72 6.66
C THR A 119 2.96 11.56 5.40
N ASP A 120 2.01 12.50 5.40
CA ASP A 120 1.80 13.41 4.27
C ASP A 120 3.05 14.25 3.99
N GLU A 121 3.73 14.71 5.05
CA GLU A 121 4.96 15.49 4.94
C GLU A 121 6.09 14.67 4.27
N GLU A 122 6.20 13.38 4.58
CA GLU A 122 7.15 12.47 3.92
C GLU A 122 6.78 12.22 2.45
N MET A 123 5.49 12.06 2.13
CA MET A 123 5.05 11.86 0.75
C MET A 123 5.34 13.10 -0.11
N VAL A 124 5.13 14.30 0.44
CA VAL A 124 5.49 15.57 -0.22
C VAL A 124 6.99 15.68 -0.43
N LEU A 125 7.79 15.35 0.59
CA LEU A 125 9.25 15.33 0.47
C LEU A 125 9.70 14.33 -0.61
N PHE A 126 9.16 13.11 -0.61
CA PHE A 126 9.46 12.10 -1.62
C PHE A 126 9.09 12.57 -3.03
N ALA A 127 7.93 13.19 -3.20
CA ALA A 127 7.50 13.76 -4.47
C ALA A 127 8.47 14.85 -4.96
N LYS A 128 8.97 15.69 -4.06
CA LYS A 128 9.99 16.69 -4.37
C LYS A 128 11.26 16.05 -4.92
N PHE A 129 11.75 14.96 -4.30
CA PHE A 129 12.89 14.20 -4.83
C PHE A 129 12.61 13.58 -6.21
N LYS A 130 11.37 13.18 -6.50
CA LYS A 130 10.96 12.64 -7.82
C LYS A 130 10.81 13.74 -8.88
N SER A 131 10.50 14.98 -8.54
CA SER A 131 10.26 16.06 -9.51
C SER A 131 11.48 16.95 -9.76
N ASP A 132 12.26 17.23 -8.72
CA ASP A 132 13.34 18.22 -8.75
C ASP A 132 14.58 17.67 -9.47
N ALA A 133 15.05 18.38 -10.50
CA ALA A 133 16.19 17.97 -11.32
C ALA A 133 17.50 17.90 -10.51
N GLN A 134 17.72 18.85 -9.59
CA GLN A 134 18.91 18.86 -8.75
C GLN A 134 18.92 17.66 -7.80
N MET A 135 17.75 17.35 -7.24
CA MET A 135 17.58 16.19 -6.37
C MET A 135 17.78 14.86 -7.11
N LYS A 136 17.32 14.76 -8.36
CA LYS A 136 17.59 13.59 -9.21
C LYS A 136 19.08 13.42 -9.50
N GLU A 137 19.78 14.52 -9.76
CA GLU A 137 21.22 14.48 -9.98
C GLU A 137 21.96 14.00 -8.72
N MET A 138 21.57 14.51 -7.54
CA MET A 138 22.13 14.07 -6.26
C MET A 138 21.92 12.59 -5.96
N ILE A 139 20.75 12.05 -6.27
CA ILE A 139 20.43 10.62 -6.08
C ILE A 139 21.10 9.73 -7.16
N LYS A 140 21.83 10.33 -8.11
CA LYS A 140 22.50 9.64 -9.22
C LYS A 140 21.57 8.67 -9.93
N TYR A 141 20.46 9.19 -10.45
CA TYR A 141 19.72 8.44 -11.48
C TYR A 141 20.70 8.16 -12.63
N SER A 142 21.20 6.93 -12.73
CA SER A 142 22.06 6.56 -13.86
C SER A 142 21.25 6.76 -15.13
N ALA A 143 21.88 7.27 -16.19
CA ALA A 143 21.24 7.43 -17.50
C ALA A 143 20.62 6.12 -18.03
N GLU A 144 21.11 4.98 -17.53
CA GLU A 144 20.60 3.64 -17.86
C GLU A 144 19.62 3.08 -16.83
N ARG A 145 19.55 3.65 -15.61
CA ARG A 145 18.68 3.14 -14.53
C ARG A 145 17.40 3.95 -14.45
N THR A 146 16.27 3.26 -14.62
CA THR A 146 14.93 3.81 -14.38
C THR A 146 14.62 4.01 -12.88
N SER A 147 15.54 3.64 -11.99
CA SER A 147 15.39 3.68 -10.54
C SER A 147 16.51 4.50 -9.87
N PRO A 148 16.19 5.21 -8.77
CA PRO A 148 17.19 5.92 -7.96
C PRO A 148 18.18 4.98 -7.26
N ASP A 149 19.36 5.49 -6.89
CA ASP A 149 20.22 4.84 -5.90
C ASP A 149 19.64 5.06 -4.49
N PHE A 150 18.97 4.02 -3.96
CA PHE A 150 18.27 4.11 -2.68
C PHE A 150 19.20 4.22 -1.47
N GLU A 151 20.47 3.82 -1.59
CA GLU A 151 21.46 3.96 -0.53
C GLU A 151 21.82 5.43 -0.34
N ILE A 152 22.13 6.11 -1.45
CA ILE A 152 22.38 7.56 -1.47
C ILE A 152 21.12 8.32 -1.06
N PHE A 153 19.95 7.89 -1.55
CA PHE A 153 18.68 8.52 -1.23
C PHE A 153 18.38 8.46 0.27
N ALA A 154 18.57 7.30 0.92
CA ALA A 154 18.39 7.18 2.37
C ALA A 154 19.33 8.10 3.16
N SER A 155 20.59 8.21 2.72
CA SER A 155 21.58 9.11 3.33
C SER A 155 21.20 10.59 3.24
N ILE A 156 20.71 11.03 2.07
CA ILE A 156 20.22 12.41 1.87
C ILE A 156 18.93 12.64 2.67
N TRP A 157 18.02 11.67 2.70
CA TRP A 157 16.76 11.76 3.44
C TRP A 157 16.99 12.06 4.93
N SER A 158 17.96 11.40 5.54
CA SER A 158 18.30 11.61 6.95
C SER A 158 18.67 13.06 7.28
N ALA A 159 19.20 13.82 6.32
CA ALA A 159 19.52 15.25 6.52
C ALA A 159 18.26 16.13 6.68
N TYR A 160 17.09 15.65 6.25
CA TYR A 160 15.80 16.34 6.41
C TYR A 160 15.06 15.94 7.69
N CYS A 161 15.56 14.96 8.44
CA CYS A 161 14.95 14.49 9.67
C CYS A 161 15.36 15.42 10.82
N VAL A 162 14.49 16.38 11.15
CA VAL A 162 14.68 17.32 12.26
C VAL A 162 13.82 16.90 13.45
N GLU A 163 14.34 17.04 14.67
CA GLU A 163 13.58 16.75 15.89
C GLU A 163 12.33 17.64 15.97
N GLY A 164 11.19 17.02 16.29
CA GLY A 164 9.88 17.68 16.28
C GLY A 164 9.19 17.77 14.91
N SER A 165 9.87 17.38 13.83
CA SER A 165 9.24 17.20 12.51
C SER A 165 8.52 15.84 12.43
N LYS A 166 7.58 15.72 11.48
CA LYS A 166 6.90 14.45 11.16
C LYS A 166 7.62 13.65 10.06
N ILE A 167 8.92 13.88 9.91
CA ILE A 167 9.76 13.21 8.93
C ILE A 167 10.67 12.26 9.69
N TYR A 168 10.46 10.98 9.46
CA TYR A 168 11.16 9.90 10.14
C TYR A 168 12.30 9.37 9.28
N TYR A 169 13.28 8.71 9.92
CA TYR A 169 14.37 8.06 9.20
C TYR A 169 13.85 6.94 8.30
N LYS A 170 14.50 6.74 7.15
CA LYS A 170 14.18 5.70 6.18
C LYS A 170 15.41 4.85 5.89
N LEU A 171 15.17 3.56 5.68
CA LEU A 171 16.16 2.66 5.10
C LEU A 171 15.96 2.58 3.58
N PRO A 172 16.97 2.16 2.81
CA PRO A 172 16.86 2.02 1.36
C PRO A 172 15.65 1.20 0.93
N ARG A 173 15.40 0.07 1.61
CA ARG A 173 14.24 -0.80 1.36
C ARG A 173 12.89 -0.11 1.54
N HIS A 174 12.80 0.84 2.49
CA HIS A 174 11.56 1.59 2.71
C HIS A 174 11.28 2.54 1.54
N LEU A 175 12.32 3.23 1.06
CA LEU A 175 12.22 4.15 -0.08
C LEU A 175 11.97 3.39 -1.39
N GLU A 176 12.64 2.26 -1.58
CA GLU A 176 12.42 1.35 -2.72
C GLU A 176 10.99 0.81 -2.75
N SER A 177 10.50 0.31 -1.61
CA SER A 177 9.13 -0.19 -1.52
C SER A 177 8.12 0.91 -1.87
N TYR A 178 8.31 2.12 -1.38
CA TYR A 178 7.40 3.23 -1.69
C TYR A 178 7.49 3.67 -3.16
N PHE A 179 8.69 3.72 -3.73
CA PHE A 179 8.91 3.98 -5.14
C PHE A 179 8.15 2.98 -6.02
N ASN A 180 8.28 1.68 -5.74
CA ASN A 180 7.60 0.62 -6.48
C ASN A 180 6.08 0.77 -6.42
N ILE A 181 5.52 1.09 -5.24
CA ILE A 181 4.09 1.38 -5.08
C ILE A 181 3.65 2.53 -6.00
N LEU A 182 4.43 3.61 -6.07
CA LEU A 182 4.11 4.75 -6.94
C LEU A 182 4.19 4.39 -8.42
N THR A 183 5.23 3.65 -8.82
CA THR A 183 5.41 3.19 -10.20
C THR A 183 4.27 2.26 -10.63
N ASP A 184 3.83 1.36 -9.76
CA ASP A 184 2.73 0.44 -10.08
C ASP A 184 1.39 1.18 -10.16
N ARG A 185 1.15 2.16 -9.29
CA ARG A 185 -0.02 3.06 -9.40
C ARG A 185 -0.03 3.84 -10.71
N GLU A 186 1.12 4.32 -11.16
CA GLU A 186 1.26 5.04 -12.43
C GLU A 186 0.95 4.13 -13.63
N LYS A 187 1.51 2.91 -13.65
CA LYS A 187 1.18 1.90 -14.67
C LYS A 187 -0.30 1.55 -14.68
N TYR A 188 -0.89 1.35 -13.50
CA TYR A 188 -2.32 1.06 -13.37
C TYR A 188 -3.18 2.20 -13.94
N HIS A 189 -2.88 3.45 -13.56
CA HIS A 189 -3.61 4.62 -14.06
C HIS A 189 -3.50 4.75 -15.59
N ASN A 190 -2.31 4.55 -16.15
CA ASN A 190 -2.10 4.58 -17.60
C ASN A 190 -2.89 3.47 -18.31
N SER A 191 -2.93 2.26 -17.75
CA SER A 191 -3.73 1.16 -18.29
C SER A 191 -5.23 1.46 -18.23
N VAL A 192 -5.72 2.06 -17.14
CA VAL A 192 -7.14 2.44 -17.01
C VAL A 192 -7.50 3.53 -18.02
N SER A 193 -6.65 4.55 -18.17
CA SER A 193 -6.84 5.64 -19.15
C SER A 193 -6.88 5.10 -20.59
N LEU A 194 -5.95 4.22 -20.95
CA LEU A 194 -5.94 3.58 -22.27
C LEU A 194 -7.20 2.75 -22.51
N ASN A 195 -7.64 1.96 -21.52
CA ASN A 195 -8.86 1.16 -21.64
C ASN A 195 -10.11 2.05 -21.74
N ALA A 196 -10.14 3.20 -21.08
CA ALA A 196 -11.23 4.17 -21.22
C ALA A 196 -11.31 4.71 -22.65
N GLN A 197 -10.18 5.08 -23.25
CA GLN A 197 -10.12 5.55 -24.65
C GLN A 197 -10.56 4.45 -25.64
N ILE A 198 -10.10 3.20 -25.45
CA ILE A 198 -10.52 2.08 -26.30
C ILE A 198 -12.04 1.86 -26.19
N ARG A 199 -12.59 1.95 -24.97
CA ARG A 199 -14.03 1.80 -24.75
C ARG A 199 -14.83 2.88 -25.46
N GLU A 200 -14.38 4.14 -25.44
CA GLU A 200 -15.03 5.24 -26.17
C GLU A 200 -15.07 4.95 -27.67
N VAL A 201 -13.95 4.57 -28.28
CA VAL A 201 -13.90 4.21 -29.72
C VAL A 201 -14.83 3.05 -30.05
N VAL A 202 -14.90 2.02 -29.19
CA VAL A 202 -15.80 0.88 -29.39
C VAL A 202 -17.27 1.32 -29.28
N MET A 203 -17.60 2.17 -28.32
CA MET A 203 -18.97 2.69 -28.15
C MET A 203 -19.39 3.58 -29.33
N ASP A 204 -18.49 4.44 -29.81
CA ASP A 204 -18.72 5.27 -30.98
C ASP A 204 -18.96 4.41 -32.23
N ASN A 205 -18.18 3.34 -32.42
CA ASN A 205 -18.40 2.41 -33.53
C ASN A 205 -19.75 1.69 -33.43
N ILE A 206 -20.18 1.31 -32.22
CA ILE A 206 -21.50 0.67 -32.00
C ILE A 206 -22.64 1.67 -32.27
N GLN A 207 -22.48 2.95 -31.90
CA GLN A 207 -23.50 3.98 -32.12
C GLN A 207 -23.57 4.45 -33.58
N ASN A 208 -22.41 4.60 -34.23
CA ASN A 208 -22.30 5.01 -35.63
C ASN A 208 -22.55 3.87 -36.62
N ASP A 209 -22.63 2.62 -36.14
CA ASP A 209 -23.00 1.50 -36.96
C ASP A 209 -24.44 1.68 -37.47
N ASN A 210 -24.55 2.22 -38.68
CA ASN A 210 -25.64 2.03 -39.63
C ASN A 210 -25.89 0.53 -39.96
N ARG A 211 -25.52 -0.41 -39.08
CA ARG A 211 -25.80 -1.85 -39.18
C ARG A 211 -27.28 -2.20 -39.12
N LEU A 212 -28.17 -1.24 -38.87
CA LEU A 212 -29.59 -1.40 -39.18
C LEU A 212 -29.87 -1.47 -40.70
N THR A 213 -28.89 -1.19 -41.55
CA THR A 213 -28.87 -1.65 -42.94
C THR A 213 -28.08 -2.95 -43.11
N CYS A 214 -28.36 -3.95 -42.27
CA CYS A 214 -28.20 -5.34 -42.69
C CYS A 214 -29.10 -5.59 -43.90
N LYS A 215 -28.62 -5.24 -45.11
CA LYS A 215 -28.91 -6.03 -46.30
C LYS A 215 -28.61 -7.46 -45.89
N SER A 216 -29.65 -8.28 -45.81
CA SER A 216 -29.58 -9.72 -45.57
C SER A 216 -28.36 -10.29 -46.29
N ILE A 217 -27.42 -10.85 -45.52
CA ILE A 217 -26.29 -11.58 -46.08
C ILE A 217 -26.91 -12.66 -46.98
N PRO A 218 -26.60 -12.69 -48.29
CA PRO A 218 -27.02 -13.80 -49.14
C PRO A 218 -26.44 -15.05 -48.51
N VAL A 219 -27.31 -15.98 -48.12
CA VAL A 219 -26.91 -17.29 -47.61
C VAL A 219 -25.97 -17.89 -48.67
N LEU A 220 -24.68 -17.96 -48.35
CA LEU A 220 -23.72 -18.67 -49.21
C LEU A 220 -24.18 -20.13 -49.27
N PRO A 221 -24.26 -20.74 -50.47
CA PRO A 221 -24.60 -22.13 -50.59
C PRO A 221 -23.62 -22.94 -49.75
N VAL A 222 -24.15 -23.82 -48.90
CA VAL A 222 -23.39 -24.77 -48.11
C VAL A 222 -22.45 -25.52 -49.06
N ALA A 223 -21.16 -25.19 -49.03
CA ALA A 223 -20.15 -25.98 -49.69
C ALA A 223 -20.10 -27.33 -48.97
N GLN A 224 -20.40 -28.39 -49.71
CA GLN A 224 -20.26 -29.77 -49.24
C GLN A 224 -18.84 -29.98 -48.70
N GLU A 225 -18.75 -30.60 -47.52
CA GLU A 225 -17.48 -30.98 -46.90
C GLU A 225 -16.63 -31.80 -47.87
N PRO A 226 -15.36 -31.44 -48.10
CA PRO A 226 -14.43 -32.34 -48.75
C PRO A 226 -14.05 -33.49 -47.79
N SER A 227 -14.30 -34.71 -48.29
CA SER A 227 -13.93 -35.99 -47.69
C SER A 227 -12.51 -36.01 -47.10
N SER A 228 -12.38 -36.64 -45.93
CA SER A 228 -11.26 -36.66 -45.00
C SER A 228 -10.08 -37.57 -45.38
N GLU A 229 -9.82 -37.84 -46.66
CA GLU A 229 -8.84 -38.88 -47.06
C GLU A 229 -7.42 -38.42 -47.45
N ALA A 230 -7.05 -37.14 -47.36
CA ALA A 230 -5.78 -36.65 -47.94
C ALA A 230 -4.73 -36.05 -46.97
N VAL A 231 -4.72 -36.39 -45.66
CA VAL A 231 -3.79 -35.79 -44.68
C VAL A 231 -2.74 -36.78 -44.12
N MET A 232 -2.24 -37.73 -44.93
CA MET A 232 -1.23 -38.71 -44.44
C MET A 232 0.05 -38.86 -45.27
N ARG A 233 0.38 -37.91 -46.16
CA ARG A 233 1.72 -37.88 -46.78
C ARG A 233 2.18 -36.45 -47.02
N ASN A 234 3.04 -35.95 -46.13
CA ASN A 234 4.25 -35.16 -46.47
C ASN A 234 4.86 -34.57 -45.19
N ILE A 235 5.51 -35.43 -44.40
CA ILE A 235 6.56 -35.00 -43.47
C ILE A 235 7.81 -35.76 -43.88
N SER A 236 8.57 -35.21 -44.80
CA SER A 236 9.97 -35.60 -45.06
C SER A 236 10.66 -34.52 -45.89
N ASN A 237 11.72 -33.96 -45.30
CA ASN A 237 12.86 -33.31 -45.95
C ASN A 237 12.72 -31.84 -46.39
N SER A 238 13.25 -30.94 -45.56
CA SER A 238 14.14 -29.86 -46.02
C SER A 238 14.89 -29.23 -44.85
N SER A 239 16.10 -29.74 -44.63
CA SER A 239 17.15 -29.07 -43.86
C SER A 239 17.83 -28.05 -44.78
N THR A 240 17.55 -26.77 -44.58
CA THR A 240 18.40 -25.70 -45.13
C THR A 240 18.49 -24.56 -44.13
N SER A 241 19.71 -24.35 -43.66
CA SER A 241 20.15 -23.30 -42.76
C SER A 241 20.07 -21.92 -43.42
N ALA A 242 19.36 -20.99 -42.78
CA ALA A 242 19.46 -19.54 -43.00
C ALA A 242 19.30 -18.81 -41.64
N PRO A 243 19.97 -17.66 -41.43
CA PRO A 243 20.02 -17.00 -40.12
C PRO A 243 18.73 -16.22 -39.87
N ILE A 244 17.99 -16.62 -38.83
CA ILE A 244 16.80 -15.93 -38.34
C ILE A 244 17.23 -14.74 -37.49
N ALA A 245 16.88 -13.54 -37.93
CA ALA A 245 16.90 -12.34 -37.12
C ALA A 245 15.94 -12.52 -35.93
N ASN A 246 16.44 -12.33 -34.72
CA ASN A 246 15.70 -12.44 -33.46
C ASN A 246 14.60 -11.36 -33.36
N HIS A 247 13.43 -11.62 -33.94
CA HIS A 247 12.20 -10.97 -33.52
C HIS A 247 11.74 -11.59 -32.20
N LYS A 248 11.97 -10.87 -31.09
CA LYS A 248 11.36 -11.17 -29.79
C LYS A 248 9.84 -11.00 -29.90
N SER A 249 9.14 -12.07 -30.26
CA SER A 249 7.71 -12.20 -29.99
C SER A 249 7.51 -12.34 -28.49
N THR A 250 7.11 -11.25 -27.83
CA THR A 250 6.55 -11.28 -26.49
C THR A 250 5.21 -12.02 -26.55
N THR A 251 5.25 -13.33 -26.39
CA THR A 251 4.06 -14.14 -26.15
C THR A 251 3.41 -13.67 -24.86
N TYR A 252 2.25 -13.04 -25.00
CA TYR A 252 1.39 -12.63 -23.90
C TYR A 252 0.95 -13.89 -23.14
N ARG A 253 1.59 -14.15 -21.99
CA ARG A 253 1.08 -15.12 -21.02
C ARG A 253 -0.12 -14.47 -20.32
N PRO A 254 -1.32 -15.07 -20.33
CA PRO A 254 -2.39 -14.65 -19.44
C PRO A 254 -1.88 -14.85 -18.02
N LEU A 255 -1.70 -13.74 -17.29
CA LEU A 255 -1.47 -13.81 -15.85
C LEU A 255 -2.69 -14.49 -15.25
N LEU A 256 -2.46 -15.66 -14.65
CA LEU A 256 -3.39 -16.29 -13.74
C LEU A 256 -3.78 -15.22 -12.71
N GLN A 257 -5.05 -14.87 -12.75
CA GLN A 257 -5.71 -13.88 -11.93
C GLN A 257 -5.58 -14.31 -10.47
N MET A 258 -4.53 -13.85 -9.78
CA MET A 258 -4.52 -13.87 -8.33
C MET A 258 -5.61 -12.89 -7.89
N ASN A 259 -6.73 -13.47 -7.46
CA ASN A 259 -7.82 -12.76 -6.78
C ASN A 259 -7.28 -12.21 -5.45
N HIS A 260 -6.52 -11.12 -5.52
CA HIS A 260 -6.40 -10.20 -4.41
C HIS A 260 -7.78 -9.55 -4.27
N GLY A 261 -8.51 -9.95 -3.21
CA GLY A 261 -9.75 -9.27 -2.83
C GLY A 261 -9.52 -7.76 -2.75
N PRO A 262 -10.56 -6.94 -2.94
CA PRO A 262 -10.42 -5.49 -2.96
C PRO A 262 -9.84 -5.06 -1.62
N PHE A 263 -8.57 -4.68 -1.62
CA PHE A 263 -8.06 -3.76 -0.62
C PHE A 263 -8.96 -2.52 -0.76
N MET A 264 -9.79 -2.29 0.26
CA MET A 264 -10.54 -1.06 0.45
C MET A 264 -9.53 0.05 0.66
N ILE A 265 -8.92 0.50 -0.43
CA ILE A 265 -8.17 1.73 -0.50
C ILE A 265 -9.26 2.79 -0.50
N CYS A 266 -9.49 3.39 0.67
CA CYS A 266 -10.17 4.67 0.72
C CYS A 266 -9.40 5.58 -0.25
N PRO A 267 -10.05 6.12 -1.30
CA PRO A 267 -9.41 7.18 -2.07
C PRO A 267 -8.94 8.25 -1.07
N PRO A 268 -7.79 8.92 -1.32
CA PRO A 268 -7.46 10.12 -0.55
C PRO A 268 -8.72 10.98 -0.53
N PRO A 269 -9.16 11.52 0.63
CA PRO A 269 -10.41 12.24 0.71
C PRO A 269 -10.37 13.30 -0.37
N SER A 270 -11.09 13.05 -1.46
CA SER A 270 -11.36 14.05 -2.46
C SER A 270 -11.87 15.22 -1.66
N ILE A 271 -11.30 16.40 -1.88
CA ILE A 271 -11.89 17.67 -1.45
C ILE A 271 -13.18 17.80 -2.26
N VAL A 272 -14.14 16.93 -1.99
CA VAL A 272 -15.55 17.19 -2.15
C VAL A 272 -15.72 18.34 -1.18
N LYS A 273 -15.74 19.57 -1.71
CA LYS A 273 -16.29 20.70 -0.99
C LYS A 273 -17.60 20.16 -0.42
N GLN A 274 -17.65 19.89 0.87
CA GLN A 274 -18.89 19.53 1.53
C GLN A 274 -19.80 20.72 1.27
N THR A 275 -20.62 20.60 0.24
CA THR A 275 -21.68 21.55 -0.03
C THR A 275 -22.59 21.40 1.15
N ARG A 276 -22.45 22.32 2.11
CA ARG A 276 -23.39 22.43 3.23
C ARG A 276 -24.78 22.38 2.63
N ALA A 277 -25.63 21.49 3.16
CA ALA A 277 -27.02 21.40 2.74
C ALA A 277 -27.61 22.83 2.68
N PRO A 278 -28.30 23.18 1.58
CA PRO A 278 -28.82 24.53 1.41
C PRO A 278 -29.70 24.89 2.60
N ARG A 279 -29.45 26.05 3.22
CA ARG A 279 -30.24 26.49 4.37
C ARG A 279 -31.69 26.67 3.93
N MET A 280 -32.61 26.09 4.70
CA MET A 280 -34.05 26.31 4.54
C MET A 280 -34.40 27.69 5.10
N CYS A 281 -35.11 28.49 4.31
CA CYS A 281 -35.61 29.78 4.82
C CYS A 281 -36.71 29.55 5.84
N ALA A 282 -36.59 30.14 7.03
CA ALA A 282 -37.54 29.95 8.12
C ALA A 282 -38.96 30.48 7.81
N LEU A 283 -39.10 31.40 6.85
CA LEU A 283 -40.38 32.01 6.50
C LEU A 283 -41.13 31.24 5.41
N CYS A 284 -40.43 30.79 4.38
CA CYS A 284 -41.06 30.14 3.22
C CYS A 284 -40.71 28.65 3.07
N ASN A 285 -39.80 28.13 3.88
CA ASN A 285 -39.32 26.74 3.84
C ASN A 285 -38.77 26.30 2.47
N ILE A 286 -38.23 27.24 1.68
CA ILE A 286 -37.58 26.97 0.39
C ILE A 286 -36.05 26.97 0.58
N PRO A 287 -35.32 25.92 0.15
CA PRO A 287 -33.87 25.88 0.24
C PRO A 287 -33.24 26.94 -0.68
N GLY A 288 -32.33 27.75 -0.14
CA GLY A 288 -31.56 28.74 -0.91
C GLY A 288 -32.28 30.08 -1.18
N CYS A 289 -33.40 30.36 -0.50
CA CYS A 289 -34.06 31.65 -0.61
C CYS A 289 -33.15 32.78 -0.07
N GLY A 290 -32.85 33.77 -0.92
CA GLY A 290 -31.87 34.84 -0.68
C GLY A 290 -32.27 35.92 0.32
N GLY A 291 -33.38 35.76 1.06
CA GLY A 291 -33.79 36.69 2.11
C GLY A 291 -33.89 38.14 1.66
N GLY A 292 -34.34 38.38 0.43
CA GLY A 292 -34.57 39.73 -0.08
C GLY A 292 -35.62 40.42 0.79
N ARG A 293 -35.21 41.49 1.48
CA ARG A 293 -36.10 42.33 2.27
C ARG A 293 -37.12 42.96 1.32
N HIS A 294 -38.38 42.56 1.44
CA HIS A 294 -39.51 43.40 1.08
C HIS A 294 -39.93 44.20 2.31
#